data_AF-C1DL44-F1
#
_entry.id   AF-C1DL44-F1
#
_cell.length_a   1.000
_cell.length_b   1.000
_cell.length_c   1.000
_cell.angle_alpha   90.00
_cell.angle_beta   90.00
_cell.angle_gamma   90.00
#
_symmetry.space_group_name_H-M   'P 1'
#
loop_
_entity.id
_entity.type
_entity.pdbx_description
1 polymer ?
#
loop_
_entity_poly.entity_id
_entity_poly.type
_entity_poly.pdbx_seq_one_letter_code
_entity_poly.pdbx_strand_id
1 'polypeptide(L)'
;MKSLAVLMMAAVPFMAMSNLVDAAEEEPDPLTADLQLVQPDDGEDVAEVHDYEAGEKLDVHKVISIESDSSVCGVTPAVMTYEDSHGATHVMRYQVMGGGCQG
;
A
#
# COMPACT_ATOMS: atom_id res chain seq x y z
N MET A 1 -31.46 -0.63 -57.97
CA MET A 1 -30.92 0.17 -59.09
C MET A 1 -29.80 1.05 -58.55
N LYS A 2 -28.56 0.82 -59.04
CA LYS A 2 -27.37 1.71 -59.03
C LYS A 2 -26.75 2.00 -57.63
N SER A 3 -25.48 1.72 -57.31
CA SER A 3 -24.32 1.24 -58.07
C SER A 3 -23.30 0.60 -57.11
N LEU A 4 -22.51 -0.33 -57.64
CA LEU A 4 -21.32 -0.94 -57.03
C LEU A 4 -20.08 -0.02 -57.11
N ALA A 5 -19.11 -0.36 -56.25
CA ALA A 5 -17.65 -0.17 -56.36
C ALA A 5 -17.10 1.19 -55.85
N VAL A 6 -15.92 1.32 -55.24
CA VAL A 6 -14.64 0.61 -55.38
C VAL A 6 -13.82 0.73 -54.06
N LEU A 7 -13.03 -0.30 -53.76
CA LEU A 7 -11.87 -0.36 -52.86
C LEU A 7 -10.94 0.86 -52.96
N MET A 8 -10.48 1.41 -51.84
CA MET A 8 -9.05 1.75 -51.70
C MET A 8 -8.57 1.40 -50.29
N MET A 9 -7.68 0.41 -50.24
CA MET A 9 -6.76 0.22 -49.13
C MET A 9 -5.92 1.49 -49.01
N ALA A 10 -5.95 2.11 -47.84
CA ALA A 10 -4.76 2.67 -47.27
C ALA A 10 -4.60 1.97 -45.92
N ALA A 11 -3.69 0.98 -45.89
CA ALA A 11 -3.12 0.55 -44.64
C ALA A 11 -2.47 1.80 -44.03
N VAL A 12 -3.14 2.40 -43.04
CA VAL A 12 -2.56 3.50 -42.30
C VAL A 12 -1.38 2.90 -41.56
N PRO A 13 -0.14 3.32 -41.85
CA PRO A 13 1.01 2.81 -41.15
C PRO A 13 0.81 3.11 -39.66
N PHE A 14 1.04 2.08 -38.86
CA PHE A 14 1.13 2.10 -37.41
C PHE A 14 2.24 3.09 -37.02
N MET A 15 1.94 4.38 -37.06
CA MET A 15 2.79 5.39 -36.45
C MET A 15 2.54 5.30 -34.95
N ALA A 16 3.37 4.50 -34.31
CA ALA A 16 3.65 4.59 -32.89
C ALA A 16 3.99 6.06 -32.59
N MET A 17 3.04 6.80 -32.01
CA MET A 17 3.37 8.05 -31.38
C MET A 17 3.97 7.69 -30.03
N SER A 18 5.29 7.59 -30.04
CA SER A 18 6.12 7.68 -28.86
C SER A 18 5.77 8.97 -28.12
N ASN A 19 4.84 8.87 -27.17
CA ASN A 19 4.88 9.77 -26.04
C ASN A 19 6.16 9.38 -25.29
N LEU A 20 7.22 10.16 -25.48
CA LEU A 20 8.27 10.31 -24.50
C LEU A 20 7.61 10.93 -23.27
N VAL A 21 6.88 10.10 -22.51
CA VAL A 21 6.80 10.32 -21.08
C VAL A 21 8.19 9.92 -20.60
N ASP A 22 8.89 10.89 -20.04
CA ASP A 22 10.11 10.66 -19.31
C ASP A 22 9.73 9.68 -18.19
N ALA A 23 9.98 8.40 -18.43
CA ALA A 23 10.03 7.42 -17.38
C ALA A 23 11.30 7.73 -16.60
N ALA A 24 11.22 8.71 -15.71
CA ALA A 24 11.90 8.55 -14.44
C ALA A 24 11.34 7.24 -13.89
N GLU A 25 12.14 6.20 -14.04
CA GLU A 25 11.97 4.92 -13.39
C GLU A 25 12.11 5.23 -11.91
N GLU A 26 11.02 5.68 -11.29
CA GLU A 26 10.92 5.68 -9.84
C GLU A 26 10.98 4.21 -9.48
N GLU A 27 12.15 3.77 -9.02
CA GLU A 27 12.38 2.41 -8.57
C GLU A 27 11.23 2.08 -7.62
N PRO A 28 10.35 1.12 -7.95
CA PRO A 28 9.24 0.80 -7.09
C PRO A 28 9.82 0.40 -5.74
N ASP A 29 9.42 1.11 -4.69
CA ASP A 29 9.88 0.86 -3.33
C ASP A 29 9.78 -0.64 -3.05
N PRO A 30 10.87 -1.31 -2.65
CA PRO A 30 10.86 -2.74 -2.35
C PRO A 30 9.78 -3.15 -1.33
N LEU A 31 9.22 -2.20 -0.57
CA LEU A 31 8.10 -2.42 0.34
C LEU A 31 6.76 -2.73 -0.36
N THR A 32 6.64 -2.47 -1.67
CA THR A 32 5.38 -2.62 -2.40
C THR A 32 5.25 -3.98 -3.12
N ALA A 33 6.36 -4.68 -3.32
CA ALA A 33 6.39 -5.92 -4.11
C ALA A 33 5.75 -7.12 -3.38
N ASP A 34 5.72 -7.10 -2.05
CA ASP A 34 5.21 -8.20 -1.24
C ASP A 34 3.73 -8.03 -0.82
N LEU A 35 3.08 -6.91 -1.15
CA LEU A 35 1.69 -6.65 -0.75
C LEU A 35 0.63 -7.35 -1.62
N GLN A 36 0.99 -7.96 -2.75
CA GLN A 36 0.02 -8.41 -3.75
C GLN A 36 -0.50 -9.86 -3.58
N LEU A 37 -0.46 -10.46 -2.38
CA LEU A 37 -1.03 -11.80 -2.16
C LEU A 37 -2.04 -11.93 -1.02
N VAL A 38 -2.46 -10.85 -0.36
CA VAL A 38 -3.60 -10.93 0.56
C VAL A 38 -4.89 -10.79 -0.25
N GLN A 39 -5.51 -11.93 -0.59
CA GLN A 39 -6.90 -11.95 -1.05
C GLN A 39 -7.79 -11.51 0.13
N PRO A 40 -8.65 -10.49 -0.03
CA PRO A 40 -9.60 -10.13 1.01
C PRO A 40 -10.64 -11.25 1.11
N ASP A 41 -10.67 -11.93 2.25
CA ASP A 41 -11.74 -12.87 2.61
C ASP A 41 -12.98 -12.03 2.97
N ASP A 42 -14.09 -12.25 2.27
CA ASP A 42 -15.33 -11.49 2.39
C ASP A 42 -15.98 -11.67 3.78
N GLY A 43 -15.63 -10.84 4.76
CA GLY A 43 -16.41 -10.79 6.00
C GLY A 43 -15.83 -10.06 7.21
N GLU A 44 -14.52 -9.90 7.31
CA GLU A 44 -13.93 -9.08 8.37
C GLU A 44 -13.84 -7.62 7.91
N ASP A 45 -14.41 -6.71 8.69
CA ASP A 45 -14.17 -5.27 8.55
C ASP A 45 -12.67 -5.05 8.78
N VAL A 46 -11.90 -5.05 7.68
CA VAL A 46 -10.44 -4.91 7.73
C VAL A 46 -10.19 -3.46 8.11
N ALA A 47 -10.02 -3.23 9.41
CA ALA A 47 -9.69 -1.91 9.92
C ALA A 47 -8.47 -1.38 9.17
N GLU A 48 -8.66 -0.26 8.46
CA GLU A 48 -7.62 0.36 7.66
C GLU A 48 -6.43 0.71 8.58
N VAL A 49 -5.25 0.21 8.23
CA VAL A 49 -4.02 0.49 8.97
C VAL A 49 -3.50 1.85 8.55
N HIS A 50 -3.38 2.78 9.50
CA HIS A 50 -2.74 4.08 9.25
C HIS A 50 -1.34 4.14 9.89
N ASP A 51 -0.43 4.89 9.28
CA ASP A 51 0.89 5.16 9.87
C ASP A 51 0.79 6.31 10.88
N TYR A 52 1.44 6.16 12.04
CA TYR A 52 1.50 7.20 13.07
C TYR A 52 2.38 8.37 12.63
N GLU A 53 1.84 9.58 12.74
CA GLU A 53 2.58 10.80 12.47
C GLU A 53 3.19 11.39 13.75
N ALA A 54 4.48 11.76 13.69
CA ALA A 54 5.19 12.25 14.87
C ALA A 54 4.52 13.51 15.45
N GLY A 55 4.06 13.42 16.70
CA GLY A 55 3.38 14.52 17.40
C GLY A 55 1.84 14.47 17.30
N GLU A 56 1.30 13.50 16.56
CA GLU A 56 -0.12 13.16 16.61
C GLU A 56 -0.53 12.78 18.05
N LYS A 57 -1.72 13.24 18.44
CA LYS A 57 -2.34 12.91 19.72
C LYS A 57 -3.39 11.84 19.53
N LEU A 58 -3.07 10.65 20.00
CA LEU A 58 -3.98 9.51 19.96
C LEU A 58 -4.92 9.54 21.16
N ASP A 59 -6.20 9.30 20.93
CA ASP A 59 -7.19 9.05 21.98
C ASP A 59 -7.22 7.56 22.31
N VAL A 60 -6.19 7.06 23.01
CA VAL A 60 -6.12 5.63 23.36
C VAL A 60 -6.84 5.40 24.68
N HIS A 61 -8.00 4.74 24.63
CA HIS A 61 -8.71 4.29 25.82
C HIS A 61 -8.23 2.92 26.30
N LYS A 62 -8.06 1.98 25.36
CA LYS A 62 -7.59 0.61 25.67
C LYS A 62 -6.74 0.05 24.54
N VAL A 63 -5.56 -0.45 24.86
CA VAL A 63 -4.75 -1.24 23.91
C VAL A 63 -5.32 -2.66 23.82
N ILE A 64 -5.60 -3.12 22.61
CA ILE A 64 -6.14 -4.46 22.32
C ILE A 64 -5.00 -5.42 22.01
N SER A 65 -4.11 -5.05 21.09
CA SER A 65 -2.92 -5.84 20.73
C SER A 65 -1.78 -4.93 20.26
N ILE A 66 -0.55 -5.45 20.40
CA ILE A 66 0.64 -4.89 19.77
C ILE A 66 1.39 -6.05 19.13
N GLU A 67 1.65 -5.93 17.83
CA GLU A 67 2.43 -6.87 17.04
C GLU A 67 3.75 -6.20 16.64
N SER A 68 4.87 -6.81 16.98
CA SER A 68 6.20 -6.27 16.68
C SER A 68 7.24 -7.38 16.65
N ASP A 69 8.24 -7.27 15.78
CA ASP A 69 9.39 -8.18 15.78
C ASP A 69 10.51 -7.67 16.70
N SER A 70 10.62 -8.26 17.89
CA SER A 70 11.64 -7.89 18.87
C SER A 70 13.03 -8.47 18.57
N SER A 71 13.14 -9.41 17.63
CA SER A 71 14.38 -10.09 17.27
C SER A 71 15.27 -9.27 16.33
N VAL A 72 14.72 -8.22 15.72
CA VAL A 72 15.46 -7.29 14.86
C VAL A 72 16.36 -6.39 15.72
N CYS A 73 17.61 -6.19 15.29
CA CYS A 73 18.49 -5.17 15.84
C CYS A 73 18.30 -3.87 15.06
N GLY A 74 17.76 -2.83 15.71
CA GLY A 74 17.53 -1.53 15.10
C GLY A 74 16.07 -1.08 15.16
N VAL A 75 15.72 -0.07 14.38
CA VAL A 75 14.35 0.44 14.27
C VAL A 75 13.51 -0.52 13.41
N THR A 76 12.34 -0.91 13.89
CA THR A 76 11.45 -1.89 13.24
C THR A 76 9.98 -1.47 13.42
N PRO A 77 9.09 -1.78 12.45
CA PRO A 77 7.67 -1.48 12.59
C PRO A 77 7.00 -2.31 13.69
N ALA A 78 6.01 -1.69 14.33
CA ALA A 78 5.03 -2.30 15.20
C ALA A 78 3.63 -1.90 14.74
N VAL A 79 2.66 -2.80 14.89
CA VAL A 79 1.24 -2.56 14.64
C VAL A 79 0.51 -2.61 15.97
N MET A 80 -0.24 -1.57 16.31
CA MET A 80 -1.08 -1.53 17.51
C MET A 80 -2.55 -1.42 17.12
N THR A 81 -3.34 -2.30 17.70
CA THR A 81 -4.80 -2.21 17.68
C THR A 81 -5.27 -1.64 19.01
N TYR A 82 -6.06 -0.57 18.98
CA TYR A 82 -6.57 0.08 20.18
C TYR A 82 -8.03 0.51 20.03
N GLU A 83 -8.73 0.61 21.16
CA GLU A 83 -10.04 1.21 21.29
C GLU A 83 -9.88 2.66 21.78
N ASP A 84 -10.59 3.59 21.16
CA ASP A 84 -10.64 4.99 21.57
C ASP A 84 -11.70 5.26 22.66
N SER A 85 -11.78 6.50 23.16
CA SER A 85 -12.73 6.83 24.22
C SER A 85 -14.21 6.79 23.78
N HIS A 86 -14.46 6.67 22.47
CA HIS A 86 -15.78 6.51 21.88
C HIS A 86 -16.14 5.05 21.58
N GLY A 87 -15.24 4.11 21.87
CA GLY A 87 -15.43 2.68 21.61
C GLY A 87 -15.10 2.24 20.19
N ALA A 88 -14.48 3.10 19.36
CA ALA A 88 -14.06 2.72 18.01
C ALA A 88 -12.69 2.03 18.05
N THR A 89 -12.52 0.99 17.23
CA THR A 89 -11.25 0.28 17.09
C THR A 89 -10.45 0.87 15.95
N HIS A 90 -9.18 1.15 16.22
CA HIS A 90 -8.21 1.67 15.27
C HIS A 90 -7.02 0.74 15.18
N VAL A 91 -6.44 0.61 13.99
CA VAL A 91 -5.18 -0.08 13.77
C VAL A 91 -4.17 0.93 13.26
N MET A 92 -3.06 1.08 13.98
CA MET A 92 -1.99 2.00 13.63
C MET A 92 -0.67 1.27 13.51
N ARG A 93 0.21 1.77 12.64
CA ARG A 93 1.60 1.31 12.52
C ARG A 93 2.55 2.42 12.95
N TYR A 94 3.57 2.06 13.72
CA TYR A 94 4.59 2.99 14.19
C TYR A 94 5.94 2.28 14.32
N GLN A 95 7.01 3.05 14.53
CA GLN A 95 8.36 2.50 14.64
C GLN A 95 8.76 2.31 16.11
N VAL A 96 9.41 1.18 16.41
CA VAL A 96 9.97 0.85 17.73
C VAL A 96 11.43 0.43 17.62
N MET A 97 12.16 0.48 18.73
CA MET A 97 13.49 -0.11 18.81
C MET A 97 13.37 -1.61 19.09
N GLY A 98 13.85 -2.43 18.16
CA GLY A 98 13.99 -3.87 18.33
C GLY A 98 15.11 -4.23 19.30
N GLY A 99 14.94 -5.35 20.01
CA GLY A 99 15.85 -5.81 21.07
C GLY A 99 16.93 -6.78 20.59
N GLY A 100 17.00 -7.05 19.28
CA GLY A 100 17.85 -8.09 18.69
C GLY A 100 19.35 -7.85 18.73
N CYS A 101 19.82 -6.71 19.25
CA CYS A 101 21.24 -6.40 19.27
C CYS A 101 21.94 -7.21 20.39
N GLN A 102 22.73 -8.21 19.99
CA GLN A 102 23.66 -8.91 20.87
C GLN A 102 25.07 -8.35 20.62
N GLY A 103 25.73 -7.91 21.69
CA GLY A 103 27.09 -7.34 21.66
C GLY A 103 28.19 -8.39 21.72
#